data_AF-A0A7H1JBA3-F1
#
_entry.id   AF-A0A7H1JBA3-F1
#
_cell.length_a   1.000
_cell.length_b   1.000
_cell.length_c   1.000
_cell.angle_alpha   90.00
_cell.angle_beta   90.00
_cell.angle_gamma   90.00
#
_symmetry.space_group_name_H-M   'P 1'
#
loop_
_entity.id
_entity.type
_entity.pdbx_description
1 polymer ?
#
loop_
_entity_poly.entity_id
_entity_poly.type
_entity_poly.pdbx_seq_one_letter_code
_entity_poly.pdbx_strand_id
1 'polypeptide(L)'
;MSDNIAFKIQLGIMLPKLKSTIQTNLTSIIEDHINLVKEGTLEGEEAPSLDDVKVLVMQSLEIFLDNVVLPSIDAKINPAVVEEEVTIEESVEESVVAAPDEPEPESEPESEHAS
;
A
#
# COMPACT_ATOMS: atom_id res chain seq x y z
N MET A 1 9.60 25.80 28.79
CA MET A 1 10.56 26.33 27.79
C MET A 1 11.61 25.30 27.36
N SER A 2 11.67 24.12 27.98
CA SER A 2 12.55 22.99 27.63
C SER A 2 12.15 22.29 26.32
N ASP A 3 10.88 22.36 25.94
CA ASP A 3 10.32 21.69 24.75
C ASP A 3 10.89 22.22 23.43
N ASN A 4 11.52 23.39 23.45
CA ASN A 4 12.00 24.05 22.25
C ASN A 4 13.38 23.54 21.79
N ILE A 5 14.23 23.05 22.70
CA ILE A 5 15.59 22.59 22.36
C ILE A 5 15.56 21.16 21.84
N ALA A 6 14.85 20.25 22.51
CA ALA A 6 14.68 18.87 22.03
C ALA A 6 14.01 18.85 20.66
N PHE A 7 12.95 19.65 20.46
CA PHE A 7 12.29 19.83 19.16
C PHE A 7 13.21 20.46 18.11
N LYS A 8 14.00 21.49 18.45
CA LYS A 8 15.00 22.09 17.52
C LYS A 8 16.10 21.11 17.13
N ILE A 9 16.56 20.28 18.06
CA ILE A 9 17.55 19.23 17.79
C ILE A 9 16.93 18.14 16.91
N GLN A 10 15.69 17.73 17.19
CA GLN A 10 14.94 16.81 16.34
C GLN A 10 14.74 17.36 14.94
N LEU A 11 14.36 18.63 14.78
CA LEU A 11 14.26 19.28 13.48
C LEU A 11 15.64 19.35 12.79
N GLY A 12 16.70 19.65 13.54
CA GLY A 12 18.07 19.70 13.05
C GLY A 12 18.63 18.35 12.59
N ILE A 13 18.04 17.22 12.99
CA ILE A 13 18.47 15.87 12.59
C ILE A 13 17.48 15.25 11.59
N MET A 14 16.19 15.38 11.85
CA MET A 14 15.12 14.81 11.05
C MET A 14 14.98 15.53 9.70
N LEU A 15 14.98 16.87 9.67
CA LEU A 15 14.80 17.60 8.41
C LEU A 15 15.93 17.32 7.41
N PRO A 16 17.23 17.32 7.78
CA PRO A 16 18.29 16.95 6.84
C PRO A 16 18.15 15.51 6.33
N LYS A 17 17.72 14.59 7.19
CA LYS A 17 17.55 13.18 6.82
C LYS A 17 16.34 12.96 5.91
N LEU A 18 15.23 13.64 6.16
CA LEU A 18 14.08 13.67 5.24
C LEU A 18 14.51 14.26 3.91
N LYS A 19 15.21 15.40 3.92
CA LYS A 19 15.73 16.03 2.71
C LYS A 19 16.60 15.06 1.90
N SER A 20 17.55 14.37 2.52
CA SER A 20 18.43 13.46 1.78
C SER A 20 17.74 12.17 1.32
N THR A 21 16.71 11.70 2.03
CA THR A 21 16.11 10.38 1.78
C THR A 21 14.90 10.46 0.85
N ILE A 22 14.06 11.47 0.99
CA ILE A 22 12.75 11.51 0.33
C ILE A 22 12.54 12.72 -0.59
N GLN A 23 13.41 13.74 -0.60
CA GLN A 23 13.17 14.98 -1.35
C GLN A 23 12.86 14.72 -2.83
N THR A 24 13.73 13.98 -3.54
CA THR A 24 13.55 13.75 -4.99
C THR A 24 12.25 13.01 -5.29
N ASN A 25 11.97 11.93 -4.53
CA ASN A 25 10.77 11.12 -4.75
C ASN A 25 9.50 11.91 -4.39
N LEU A 26 9.53 12.67 -3.29
CA LEU A 26 8.40 13.48 -2.87
C LEU A 26 8.14 14.63 -3.86
N THR A 27 9.18 15.26 -4.41
CA THR A 27 9.02 16.26 -5.47
C THR A 27 8.32 15.66 -6.69
N SER A 28 8.74 14.49 -7.16
CA SER A 28 8.08 13.81 -8.29
C SER A 28 6.61 13.51 -8.00
N ILE A 29 6.30 12.98 -6.81
CA ILE A 29 4.91 12.68 -6.41
C ILE A 29 4.05 13.95 -6.41
N ILE A 30 4.60 15.07 -5.91
CA ILE A 30 3.88 16.35 -5.88
C ILE A 30 3.66 16.88 -7.30
N GLU A 31 4.66 16.81 -8.18
CA GLU A 31 4.53 17.23 -9.59
C GLU A 31 3.46 16.40 -10.32
N ASP A 32 3.44 15.08 -10.11
CA ASP A 32 2.41 14.19 -10.65
C ASP A 32 1.03 14.57 -10.13
N HIS A 33 0.91 14.90 -8.84
CA HIS A 33 -0.35 15.36 -8.25
C HIS A 33 -0.82 16.69 -8.86
N ILE A 34 0.09 17.64 -9.08
CA ILE A 34 -0.24 18.91 -9.75
C ILE A 34 -0.79 18.64 -11.14
N ASN A 35 -0.17 17.75 -11.90
CA ASN A 35 -0.61 17.41 -13.24
C ASN A 35 -1.98 16.73 -13.22
N LEU A 36 -2.21 15.78 -12.31
CA LEU A 36 -3.49 15.10 -12.15
C LEU A 36 -4.63 16.07 -11.82
N VAL A 37 -4.41 17.02 -10.90
CA VAL A 37 -5.44 18.01 -10.56
C VAL A 37 -5.71 18.95 -11.72
N LYS A 38 -4.67 19.35 -12.48
CA LYS A 38 -4.83 20.17 -13.70
C LYS A 38 -5.63 19.45 -14.78
N GLU A 39 -5.38 18.15 -15.00
CA GLU A 39 -6.12 17.34 -15.95
C GLU A 39 -7.61 17.20 -15.58
N GLY A 40 -7.92 17.21 -14.28
CA GLY A 40 -9.29 17.20 -13.78
C GLY A 40 -9.99 18.56 -13.76
N THR A 41 -9.29 19.66 -14.08
CA THR A 41 -9.86 21.01 -14.06
C THR A 41 -10.64 21.28 -15.35
N LEU A 42 -11.87 21.77 -15.24
CA LEU A 42 -12.72 22.02 -16.42
C LEU A 42 -12.27 23.27 -17.18
N GLU A 43 -12.59 23.33 -18.47
CA GLU A 43 -12.33 24.53 -19.29
C GLU A 43 -13.05 25.75 -18.71
N GLY A 44 -12.28 26.79 -18.39
CA GLY A 44 -12.79 28.04 -17.81
C GLY A 44 -12.72 28.13 -16.28
N GLU A 45 -12.31 27.06 -15.60
CA GLU A 45 -11.98 27.10 -14.17
C GLU A 45 -10.55 27.60 -13.93
N GLU A 46 -10.32 28.17 -12.76
CA GLU A 46 -8.99 28.59 -12.34
C GLU A 46 -8.11 27.37 -12.08
N ALA A 47 -6.90 27.35 -12.62
CA ALA A 47 -5.97 26.27 -12.41
C ALA A 47 -5.60 26.15 -10.91
N PRO A 48 -5.41 24.94 -10.38
CA PRO A 48 -5.07 24.72 -8.98
C PRO A 48 -3.77 25.44 -8.61
N SER A 49 -3.78 26.13 -7.47
CA SER A 49 -2.60 26.78 -6.93
C SER A 49 -1.69 25.75 -6.25
N LEU A 50 -0.42 26.13 -6.01
CA LEU A 50 0.51 25.31 -5.25
C LEU A 50 0.02 25.11 -3.79
N ASP A 51 -0.68 26.10 -3.24
CA ASP A 51 -1.22 26.00 -1.88
C ASP A 51 -2.37 24.98 -1.80
N ASP A 52 -3.22 24.89 -2.83
CA ASP A 52 -4.26 23.87 -2.91
C ASP A 52 -3.66 22.46 -2.93
N VAL A 53 -2.64 22.26 -3.77
CA VAL A 53 -1.93 20.98 -3.84
C VAL A 53 -1.20 20.67 -2.54
N LYS A 54 -0.59 21.66 -1.91
CA LYS A 54 0.08 21.48 -0.61
C LYS A 54 -0.87 20.96 0.45
N VAL A 55 -2.11 21.46 0.52
CA VAL A 55 -3.12 20.96 1.47
C VAL A 55 -3.40 19.47 1.23
N LEU A 56 -3.64 19.08 -0.02
CA LEU A 56 -3.90 17.69 -0.40
C LEU A 56 -2.72 16.76 -0.08
N VAL A 57 -1.49 17.22 -0.36
CA VAL A 57 -0.27 16.46 -0.09
C VAL A 57 -0.07 16.28 1.42
N MET A 58 -0.34 17.30 2.24
CA MET A 58 -0.23 17.20 3.69
C MET A 58 -1.26 16.22 4.27
N GLN A 59 -2.51 16.26 3.81
CA GLN A 59 -3.54 15.30 4.21
C GLN A 59 -3.15 13.86 3.81
N SER A 60 -2.63 13.69 2.59
CA SER A 60 -2.19 12.38 2.10
C SER A 60 -1.02 11.82 2.90
N LEU A 61 -0.06 12.68 3.29
CA LEU A 61 1.06 12.30 4.13
C LEU A 61 0.62 11.94 5.55
N GLU A 62 -0.34 12.66 6.13
CA GLU A 62 -0.93 12.33 7.43
C GLU A 62 -1.58 10.94 7.39
N ILE A 63 -2.43 10.69 6.39
CA ILE A 63 -3.06 9.37 6.16
C ILE A 63 -2.00 8.27 6.00
N PHE A 64 -0.95 8.52 5.24
CA PHE A 64 0.12 7.55 5.03
C PHE A 64 0.91 7.26 6.31
N LEU A 65 1.19 8.29 7.11
CA LEU A 65 1.86 8.14 8.40
C LEU A 65 1.01 7.30 9.35
N ASP A 66 -0.27 7.61 9.47
CA ASP A 66 -1.18 6.96 10.42
C ASP A 66 -1.52 5.52 10.04
N ASN A 67 -1.71 5.24 8.75
CA ASN A 67 -2.18 3.93 8.31
C ASN A 67 -1.06 2.97 7.90
N VAL A 68 0.14 3.47 7.60
CA VAL A 68 1.23 2.65 7.05
C VAL A 68 2.49 2.74 7.91
N VAL A 69 3.01 3.94 8.13
CA VAL A 69 4.34 4.10 8.76
C VAL A 69 4.29 3.84 10.26
N LEU A 70 3.41 4.53 10.99
CA LEU A 70 3.30 4.41 12.45
C LEU A 70 2.90 3.00 12.89
N PRO A 71 1.92 2.32 12.27
CA PRO A 71 1.60 0.93 12.62
C PRO A 71 2.77 -0.04 12.39
N SER A 72 3.53 0.15 11.31
CA SER A 72 4.71 -0.68 11.02
C SER A 72 5.84 -0.45 12.03
N ILE A 73 6.00 0.78 12.53
CA ILE A 73 6.95 1.09 13.60
C ILE A 73 6.46 0.53 14.93
N ASP A 74 5.18 0.72 15.26
CA ASP A 74 4.57 0.25 16.50
C ASP A 74 4.71 -1.26 16.65
N ALA A 75 4.43 -2.04 15.59
CA ALA A 75 4.64 -3.49 15.58
C ALA A 75 6.09 -3.92 15.84
N LYS A 76 7.08 -3.07 15.54
CA LYS A 76 8.50 -3.36 15.78
C LYS A 76 8.95 -3.01 17.19
N ILE A 77 8.37 -1.96 17.78
CA ILE A 77 8.74 -1.49 19.13
C ILE A 77 7.90 -2.16 20.22
N ASN A 78 6.68 -2.54 19.88
CA ASN A 78 5.72 -3.27 20.70
C ASN A 78 5.33 -4.56 19.95
N PRO A 79 6.25 -5.53 19.82
CA PRO A 79 5.86 -6.82 19.27
C PRO A 79 4.75 -7.37 20.18
N ALA A 80 3.59 -7.64 19.59
CA ALA A 80 2.51 -8.28 20.33
C ALA A 80 3.09 -9.50 21.04
N VAL A 81 2.97 -9.53 22.36
CA VAL A 81 3.22 -10.75 23.12
C VAL A 81 2.18 -11.72 22.58
N VAL A 82 2.62 -12.63 21.73
CA VAL A 82 1.83 -13.81 21.38
C VAL A 82 1.72 -14.55 22.71
N GLU A 83 0.64 -14.31 23.44
CA GLU A 83 0.22 -15.27 24.46
C GLU A 83 0.02 -16.56 23.69
N GLU A 84 0.88 -17.55 23.97
CA GLU A 84 0.70 -18.92 23.52
C GLU A 84 -0.71 -19.37 23.92
N GLU A 85 -1.66 -19.32 22.99
CA GLU A 85 -2.76 -20.28 23.02
C GLU A 85 -2.16 -21.64 22.73
N VAL A 86 -1.71 -22.28 23.80
CA VAL A 86 -1.61 -23.73 23.91
C VAL A 86 -2.98 -24.29 23.52
N THR A 87 -3.12 -24.77 22.29
CA THR A 87 -4.18 -25.71 21.92
C THR A 87 -3.50 -27.00 21.46
N ILE A 88 -3.39 -27.92 22.42
CA ILE A 88 -3.03 -29.32 22.20
C ILE A 88 -4.35 -30.06 21.93
N GLU A 89 -4.33 -31.00 20.99
CA GLU A 89 -5.25 -32.13 20.67
C GLU A 89 -5.50 -32.15 19.15
N GLU A 90 -4.72 -32.88 18.35
CA GLU A 90 -4.79 -34.33 18.08
C GLU A 90 -6.11 -34.78 17.43
N SER A 91 -5.99 -35.46 16.27
CA SER A 91 -7.01 -36.26 15.57
C SER A 91 -8.08 -35.43 14.84
N VAL A 92 -8.34 -35.60 13.55
CA VAL A 92 -8.81 -36.83 12.90
C VAL A 92 -8.47 -36.76 11.40
N GLU A 93 -7.77 -37.78 10.90
CA GLU A 93 -7.78 -38.18 9.49
C GLU A 93 -9.22 -38.54 9.06
N GLU A 94 -9.50 -38.34 7.77
CA GLU A 94 -10.61 -38.93 7.00
C GLU A 94 -11.81 -38.01 6.70
N SER A 95 -11.88 -37.58 5.43
CA SER A 95 -13.16 -37.64 4.69
C SER A 95 -12.91 -37.72 3.19
N VAL A 96 -12.82 -38.97 2.73
CA VAL A 96 -13.54 -39.55 1.58
C VAL A 96 -14.11 -38.55 0.57
N VAL A 97 -13.62 -38.61 -0.68
CA VAL A 97 -14.52 -38.56 -1.86
C VAL A 97 -14.10 -39.69 -2.80
N ALA A 98 -14.80 -40.82 -2.69
CA ALA A 98 -14.83 -41.84 -3.72
C ALA A 98 -15.71 -41.34 -4.89
N ALA A 99 -15.20 -41.60 -6.10
CA ALA A 99 -15.75 -41.43 -7.46
C ALA A 99 -17.15 -42.11 -7.65
N PRO A 100 -17.79 -42.17 -8.85
CA PRO A 100 -17.33 -41.86 -10.21
C PRO A 100 -18.41 -41.18 -11.10
N ASP A 101 -18.12 -40.89 -12.37
CA ASP A 101 -18.86 -41.39 -13.56
C ASP A 101 -18.43 -40.59 -14.80
N GLU A 102 -17.58 -41.20 -15.63
CA GLU A 102 -17.45 -40.86 -17.05
C GLU A 102 -18.72 -41.29 -17.79
N PRO A 103 -19.15 -40.54 -18.81
CA PRO A 103 -19.14 -41.18 -20.11
C PRO A 103 -18.57 -40.30 -21.24
N GLU A 104 -17.67 -40.90 -22.02
CA GLU A 104 -17.32 -40.47 -23.38
C GLU A 104 -18.58 -40.35 -24.26
N PRO A 105 -18.55 -39.48 -25.27
CA PRO A 105 -19.06 -39.89 -26.57
C PRO A 105 -18.05 -39.72 -27.70
N GLU A 106 -17.99 -40.80 -28.50
CA GLU A 106 -17.27 -40.99 -29.74
C GLU A 106 -17.58 -39.95 -30.83
N SER A 107 -16.58 -39.78 -31.70
CA SER A 107 -16.66 -39.56 -33.15
C SER A 107 -17.05 -38.17 -33.73
N GLU A 108 -16.07 -37.52 -34.36
CA GLU A 108 -16.28 -36.77 -35.60
C GLU A 108 -15.18 -37.14 -36.64
N PRO A 109 -15.52 -37.20 -37.94
CA PRO A 109 -14.69 -37.79 -39.00
C PRO A 109 -13.75 -36.81 -39.71
N GLU A 110 -12.77 -37.41 -40.38
CA GLU A 110 -11.91 -36.95 -41.49
C GLU A 110 -12.04 -35.51 -42.00
N SER A 111 -10.91 -34.80 -42.04
CA SER A 111 -10.61 -33.91 -43.18
C SER A 111 -9.13 -33.99 -43.55
N GLU A 112 -8.92 -34.30 -44.83
CA GLU A 112 -7.66 -34.58 -45.50
C GLU A 112 -6.56 -33.52 -45.33
N HIS A 113 -5.34 -34.04 -45.28
CA HIS A 113 -4.10 -33.31 -45.57
C HIS A 113 -4.14 -32.76 -47.00
N ALA A 114 -4.00 -31.44 -47.13
CA ALA A 114 -3.53 -30.80 -48.34
C ALA A 114 -2.29 -29.97 -48.02
N SER A 115 -1.10 -30.50 -48.32
CA SER A 115 0.09 -29.80 -48.84
C SER A 115 1.30 -30.73 -48.83
#